data_AF-A0A6V7K929-F1
#
_entry.id   AF-A0A6V7K929-F1
#
_cell.length_a   1.000
_cell.length_b   1.000
_cell.length_c   1.000
_cell.angle_alpha   90.00
_cell.angle_beta   90.00
_cell.angle_gamma   90.00
#
_symmetry.space_group_name_H-M   'P 1'
#
loop_
_entity.id
_entity.type
_entity.pdbx_description
1 polymer ?
#
loop_
_entity_poly.entity_id
_entity_poly.type
_entity_poly.pdbx_seq_one_letter_code
_entity_poly.pdbx_strand_id
1 'polypeptide(L)'
;ELENMSRVAMAAVQSNTGSFHSLQQTLVSQRRELAELRKIVKIRQDTLDDSTEIEYLRNILYEYMMGRETLVLARVIAAVVKFDQDQTNKILKKEEDKLTLLGSLGLT
;
A
#
# COMPACT_ATOMS: atom_id res chain seq x y z
N GLU A 1 -58.77 -24.20 -12.27
CA GLU A 1 -57.72 -23.30 -12.80
C GLU A 1 -57.20 -22.28 -11.76
N LEU A 2 -58.07 -21.60 -11.00
CA LEU A 2 -57.66 -20.63 -9.96
C LEU A 2 -56.71 -21.20 -8.88
N GLU A 3 -56.98 -22.40 -8.35
CA GLU A 3 -56.11 -23.00 -7.31
C GLU A 3 -54.70 -23.31 -7.83
N ASN A 4 -54.59 -23.73 -9.09
CA ASN A 4 -53.30 -24.03 -9.71
C ASN A 4 -52.48 -22.74 -9.91
N MET A 5 -53.13 -21.64 -10.31
CA MET A 5 -52.50 -20.31 -10.40
C MET A 5 -52.04 -19.80 -9.02
N SER A 6 -52.84 -20.00 -7.97
CA SER A 6 -52.50 -19.59 -6.60
C SER A 6 -51.26 -20.33 -6.06
N ARG A 7 -51.17 -21.64 -6.31
CA ARG A 7 -50.02 -22.46 -5.91
C ARG A 7 -48.73 -22.05 -6.62
N VAL A 8 -48.80 -21.77 -7.93
CA VAL A 8 -47.65 -21.31 -8.72
C VAL A 8 -47.20 -19.91 -8.27
N ALA A 9 -48.15 -19.00 -7.99
CA ALA A 9 -47.83 -17.67 -7.45
C ALA A 9 -47.15 -17.75 -6.08
N MET A 10 -47.60 -18.63 -5.18
CA MET A 10 -46.96 -18.84 -3.88
C MET A 10 -45.55 -19.44 -4.01
N ALA A 11 -45.34 -20.39 -4.93
CA ALA A 11 -44.01 -20.95 -5.18
C ALA A 11 -43.04 -19.89 -5.73
N ALA A 12 -43.50 -19.01 -6.62
CA ALA A 12 -42.70 -17.90 -7.13
C ALA A 12 -42.35 -16.88 -6.03
N VAL A 13 -43.30 -16.55 -5.15
CA VAL A 13 -43.06 -15.67 -3.99
C VAL A 13 -42.03 -16.28 -3.03
N GLN A 14 -42.16 -17.57 -2.69
CA GLN A 14 -41.22 -18.26 -1.81
C GLN A 14 -39.80 -18.38 -2.41
N SER A 15 -39.71 -18.60 -3.72
CA SER A 15 -38.43 -18.61 -4.44
C SER A 15 -37.75 -17.23 -4.43
N ASN A 16 -38.54 -16.17 -4.61
CA ASN A 16 -38.05 -14.79 -4.58
C ASN A 16 -37.63 -14.36 -3.17
N THR A 17 -38.37 -14.74 -2.13
CA THR A 17 -38.01 -14.44 -0.73
C THR A 17 -36.77 -15.23 -0.28
N GLY A 18 -36.61 -16.48 -0.72
CA GLY A 18 -35.41 -17.28 -0.47
C GLY A 18 -34.16 -16.69 -1.12
N SER A 19 -34.26 -16.26 -2.39
CA SER A 19 -33.19 -15.58 -3.11
C SER A 19 -32.79 -14.27 -2.41
N PHE A 20 -33.77 -13.46 -2.01
CA PHE A 20 -33.53 -12.22 -1.27
C PHE A 20 -32.83 -12.45 0.06
N HIS A 21 -33.25 -13.47 0.83
CA HIS A 21 -32.61 -13.84 2.09
C HIS A 21 -31.13 -14.25 1.87
N SER A 22 -30.85 -15.06 0.84
CA SER A 22 -29.47 -15.47 0.52
C SER A 22 -28.57 -14.28 0.15
N LEU A 23 -29.09 -13.29 -0.57
CA LEU A 23 -28.38 -12.06 -0.90
C LEU A 23 -28.13 -11.20 0.34
N GLN A 24 -29.13 -11.07 1.23
CA GLN A 24 -28.95 -10.37 2.49
C GLN A 24 -27.85 -11.01 3.34
N GLN A 25 -27.85 -12.34 3.47
CA GLN A 25 -26.81 -13.06 4.21
C GLN A 25 -25.43 -12.86 3.58
N THR A 26 -25.34 -12.86 2.25
CA THR A 26 -24.09 -12.61 1.51
C THR A 26 -23.58 -11.19 1.78
N LEU A 27 -24.44 -10.17 1.72
CA LEU A 27 -24.05 -8.78 2.01
C LEU A 27 -23.57 -8.59 3.45
N VAL A 28 -24.19 -9.26 4.41
CA VAL A 28 -23.73 -9.25 5.81
C VAL A 28 -22.35 -9.88 5.94
N SER A 29 -22.11 -11.02 5.27
CA SER A 29 -20.78 -11.67 5.24
C SER A 29 -19.73 -10.73 4.64
N GLN A 30 -20.01 -10.15 3.47
CA GLN A 30 -19.09 -9.22 2.80
C GLN A 30 -18.80 -7.98 3.64
N ARG A 31 -19.80 -7.44 4.34
CA ARG A 31 -19.59 -6.32 5.28
C ARG A 31 -18.63 -6.70 6.41
N ARG A 32 -18.74 -7.92 6.93
CA ARG A 32 -17.85 -8.43 7.97
C ARG A 32 -16.43 -8.61 7.46
N GLU A 33 -16.27 -9.21 6.28
CA GLU A 33 -14.96 -9.37 5.63
C GLU A 33 -14.28 -8.02 5.37
N LEU A 34 -15.02 -7.03 4.85
CA LEU A 34 -14.50 -5.67 4.66
C LEU A 34 -14.08 -5.01 5.97
N ALA A 35 -14.78 -5.26 7.08
CA ALA A 35 -14.40 -4.72 8.39
C ALA A 35 -13.07 -5.32 8.88
N GLU A 36 -12.88 -6.63 8.73
CA GLU A 36 -11.62 -7.30 9.08
C GLU A 36 -10.46 -6.85 8.21
N LEU A 37 -10.67 -6.74 6.88
CA LEU A 37 -9.64 -6.23 5.97
C LEU A 37 -9.21 -4.81 6.33
N ARG A 38 -10.16 -3.93 6.65
CA ARG A 38 -9.84 -2.57 7.12
C ARG A 38 -9.02 -2.58 8.41
N LYS A 39 -9.33 -3.48 9.34
CA LYS A 39 -8.56 -3.64 10.59
C LYS A 39 -7.13 -4.09 10.32
N ILE A 40 -6.93 -5.07 9.43
CA ILE A 40 -5.60 -5.55 9.03
C ILE A 40 -4.79 -4.42 8.37
N VAL A 41 -5.41 -3.67 7.46
CA VAL A 41 -4.76 -2.52 6.79
C VAL A 41 -4.36 -1.47 7.82
N LYS A 42 -5.23 -1.15 8.78
CA LYS A 42 -4.92 -0.20 9.84
C LYS A 42 -3.73 -0.65 10.69
N ILE A 43 -3.73 -1.90 11.15
CA ILE A 43 -2.60 -2.44 11.93
C ILE A 43 -1.30 -2.36 11.14
N ARG A 44 -1.32 -2.69 9.83
CA ARG A 44 -0.12 -2.56 8.99
C ARG A 44 0.35 -1.12 8.88
N GLN A 45 -0.56 -0.17 8.72
CA GLN A 45 -0.21 1.25 8.67
C GLN A 45 0.43 1.70 9.98
N ASP A 46 -0.20 1.39 11.12
CA ASP A 46 0.30 1.71 12.45
C ASP A 46 1.69 1.09 12.68
N THR A 47 1.91 -0.17 12.27
CA THR A 47 3.24 -0.82 12.39
C THR A 47 4.33 -0.18 11.52
N LEU A 48 3.96 0.45 10.40
CA LEU A 48 4.91 1.15 9.54
C LEU A 48 5.20 2.56 10.08
N ASP A 49 4.20 3.24 10.61
CA ASP A 49 4.33 4.58 11.16
C ASP A 49 4.98 4.58 12.56
N ASP A 50 4.81 3.52 13.36
CA ASP A 50 5.49 3.33 14.65
C ASP A 50 6.93 2.82 14.51
N SER A 51 7.34 2.44 13.30
CA SER A 51 8.73 2.03 13.05
C SER A 51 9.64 3.25 13.00
N THR A 52 10.40 3.46 14.08
CA THR A 52 11.43 4.51 14.16
C THR A 52 12.40 4.50 12.98
N GLU A 53 12.68 3.33 12.39
CA GLU A 53 13.50 3.20 11.18
C GLU A 53 12.83 3.81 9.94
N ILE A 54 11.51 3.67 9.80
CA ILE A 54 10.74 4.24 8.69
C ILE A 54 10.61 5.75 8.83
N GLU A 55 10.37 6.25 10.04
CA GLU A 55 10.34 7.69 10.30
C GLU A 55 11.72 8.33 10.02
N TYR A 56 12.78 7.69 10.50
CA TYR A 56 14.15 8.13 10.21
C TYR A 56 14.45 8.12 8.71
N LEU A 57 14.10 7.04 8.01
CA LEU A 57 14.28 6.92 6.56
C LEU A 57 13.52 8.03 5.80
N ARG A 58 12.28 8.34 6.23
CA ARG A 58 11.47 9.40 5.64
C ARG A 58 12.14 10.77 5.78
N ASN A 59 12.69 11.07 6.96
CA ASN A 59 13.39 12.32 7.22
C ASN A 59 14.66 12.45 6.34
N ILE A 60 15.53 11.44 6.33
CA ILE A 60 16.77 11.52 5.53
C ILE A 60 16.50 11.54 4.03
N LEU A 61 15.43 10.88 3.55
CA LEU A 61 15.01 10.95 2.15
C LEU A 61 14.53 12.35 1.78
N TYR A 62 13.75 13.00 2.65
CA TYR A 62 13.33 14.38 2.44
C TYR A 62 14.55 15.32 2.32
N GLU A 63 15.49 15.24 3.27
CA GLU A 63 16.72 16.03 3.24
C GLU A 63 17.54 15.80 1.95
N TYR A 64 17.68 14.53 1.54
CA TYR A 64 18.39 14.14 0.32
C TYR A 64 17.73 14.71 -0.94
N MET A 65 16.41 14.59 -1.06
CA MET A 65 15.65 15.11 -2.20
C MET A 65 15.68 16.63 -2.29
N MET A 66 15.87 17.31 -1.15
CA MET A 66 16.06 18.75 -1.09
C MET A 66 17.51 19.20 -1.36
N GLY A 67 18.40 18.28 -1.70
CA GLY A 67 19.78 18.59 -2.09
C GLY A 67 20.73 18.88 -0.92
N ARG A 68 20.35 18.55 0.32
CA ARG A 68 21.18 18.80 1.51
C ARG A 68 22.07 17.61 1.78
N GLU A 69 23.38 17.85 1.96
CA GLU A 69 24.38 16.81 2.31
C GLU A 69 24.25 15.50 1.51
N THR A 70 23.95 15.58 0.21
CA THR A 70 23.43 14.44 -0.57
C THR A 70 24.35 13.22 -0.57
N LEU A 71 25.68 13.42 -0.59
CA LEU A 71 26.66 12.35 -0.49
C LEU A 71 26.58 11.59 0.84
N VAL A 72 26.47 12.32 1.95
CA VAL A 72 26.38 11.74 3.30
C VAL A 72 25.05 11.01 3.43
N LEU A 73 23.95 11.65 3.03
CA LEU A 73 22.63 11.06 3.11
C LEU A 73 22.49 9.83 2.21
N ALA A 74 23.11 9.80 1.02
CA ALA A 74 23.13 8.61 0.17
C ALA A 74 23.77 7.39 0.87
N ARG A 75 24.84 7.61 1.65
CA ARG A 75 25.47 6.54 2.46
C ARG A 75 24.55 6.06 3.58
N VAL A 76 23.91 7.01 4.28
CA VAL A 76 22.98 6.69 5.36
C VAL A 76 21.77 5.92 4.83
N ILE A 77 21.16 6.39 3.73
CA ILE A 77 20.03 5.72 3.07
C ILE A 77 20.43 4.30 2.69
N ALA A 78 21.56 4.10 2.01
CA ALA A 78 22.04 2.78 1.61
C ALA A 78 22.21 1.82 2.79
N ALA A 79 22.70 2.33 3.93
CA ALA A 79 22.84 1.54 5.16
C ALA A 79 21.48 1.17 5.79
N VAL A 80 20.54 2.12 5.86
CA VAL A 80 19.20 1.90 6.42
C VAL A 80 18.42 0.87 5.60
N VAL A 81 18.46 0.97 4.27
CA VAL A 81 17.75 0.02 3.38
C VAL A 81 18.57 -1.23 3.06
N LYS A 82 19.78 -1.35 3.61
CA LYS A 82 20.67 -2.53 3.48
C LYS A 82 20.98 -2.88 2.03
N PHE A 83 21.32 -1.89 1.22
CA PHE A 83 21.84 -2.14 -0.12
C PHE A 83 23.13 -2.95 -0.08
N ASP A 84 23.32 -3.79 -1.10
CA ASP A 84 24.57 -4.50 -1.27
C ASP A 84 25.71 -3.52 -1.62
N GLN A 85 26.94 -4.02 -1.55
CA GLN A 85 28.13 -3.19 -1.77
C GLN A 85 28.20 -2.64 -3.20
N ASP A 86 27.74 -3.40 -4.19
CA ASP A 86 27.78 -3.00 -5.59
C ASP A 86 26.75 -1.90 -5.88
N GLN A 87 25.53 -2.04 -5.36
CA GLN A 87 24.49 -1.02 -5.39
C GLN A 87 24.95 0.26 -4.70
N THR A 88 25.53 0.13 -3.51
CA THR A 88 26.03 1.26 -2.72
C THR A 88 27.12 2.00 -3.50
N ASN A 89 28.12 1.30 -4.03
CA ASN A 89 29.20 1.90 -4.79
C ASN A 89 28.70 2.62 -6.05
N LYS A 90 27.74 2.04 -6.77
CA LYS A 90 27.13 2.67 -7.97
C LYS A 90 26.41 3.97 -7.62
N ILE A 91 25.68 4.00 -6.51
CA ILE A 91 24.95 5.20 -6.06
C ILE A 91 25.94 6.29 -5.64
N LEU A 92 26.95 5.95 -4.83
CA LEU A 92 27.93 6.93 -4.35
C LEU A 92 28.73 7.53 -5.50
N LYS A 93 29.15 6.72 -6.48
CA LYS A 93 29.83 7.23 -7.67
C LYS A 93 28.96 8.26 -8.43
N LYS A 94 27.68 7.94 -8.64
CA LYS A 94 26.75 8.86 -9.31
C LYS A 94 26.54 10.14 -8.50
N GLU A 95 26.55 10.06 -7.18
CA GLU A 95 26.42 11.23 -6.31
C GLU A 95 27.68 12.09 -6.33
N GLU A 96 28.87 11.49 -6.36
CA GLU A 96 30.15 12.19 -6.56
C GLU A 96 30.21 12.89 -7.92
N ASP A 97 29.77 12.23 -9.00
CA ASP A 97 29.74 12.79 -10.34
C ASP A 97 28.88 14.06 -10.40
N LYS A 98 27.73 14.10 -9.69
CA LYS A 98 26.87 15.29 -9.58
C LYS A 98 27.54 16.48 -8.89
N LEU A 99 28.47 16.24 -7.96
CA LEU A 99 29.19 17.30 -7.25
C LEU A 99 30.28 17.95 -8.11
N THR A 100 30.63 17.33 -9.25
CA THR A 100 31.54 17.95 -10.21
C THR A 100 30.86 19.14 -10.90
N LEU A 101 31.68 20.10 -11.38
CA LEU A 101 31.18 21.24 -12.19
C LEU A 101 30.39 20.79 -13.44
N LEU A 102 30.74 19.63 -13.98
CA LEU A 102 30.08 19.04 -15.14
C LEU A 102 28.73 18.42 -14.74
N GLY A 103 28.69 17.75 -13.58
CA GLY A 103 27.48 17.18 -13.01
C GLY A 103 26.46 18.22 -12.55
N SER A 104 26.91 19.34 -11.98
CA SER A 104 26.01 20.45 -11.60
C SER A 104 25.35 21.13 -12.79
N LEU A 105 25.97 21.02 -13.98
CA LEU A 105 25.43 21.51 -15.25
C LEU A 105 24.62 20.43 -16.03
N GLY A 106 24.50 19.21 -15.48
CA GLY A 106 23.73 18.12 -16.06
C GLY A 106 24.39 17.44 -17.27
N LEU A 107 25.71 17.49 -17.39
CA LEU A 107 26.47 17.05 -18.56
C LEU A 107 27.12 15.65 -18.41
N THR A 108 26.80 14.93 -17.32
CA THR A 108 27.31 13.59 -16.97
C THR A 108 26.21 12.56 -16.87
#